data_AF-A0A960ZRB1-F1
#
_entry.id   AF-A0A960ZRB1-F1
#
_cell.length_a   1.000
_cell.length_b   1.000
_cell.length_c   1.000
_cell.angle_alpha   90.00
_cell.angle_beta   90.00
_cell.angle_gamma   90.00
#
_symmetry.space_group_name_H-M   'P 1'
#
loop_
_entity.id
_entity.type
_entity.pdbx_description
1 polymer ?
#
loop_
_entity_poly.entity_id
_entity_poly.type
_entity_poly.pdbx_seq_one_letter_code
_entity_poly.pdbx_strand_id
1 'polypeptide(L)'
;MIRNLFLLLVFSATFMSAEVWATVLPFNENFDSSDGGFTTTGSGSWKWGNPTSGPGAAHSGSKVWATNLLGDYGNNEDGVVTSPMYDLTGGAGKSIVVSWWQFLTTESGYDYGKVEVSNNGGGSWETIFGPRSGVVGSGWNQQTVLLDETYAVSEFQIRFTLTSDTTGGASGFY
;
A
#
# COMPACT_ATOMS: atom_id res chain seq x y z
N MET A 1 67.04 -21.69 -4.92
CA MET A 1 66.99 -20.75 -3.76
C MET A 1 65.53 -20.33 -3.59
N ILE A 2 65.08 -20.33 -2.35
CA ILE A 2 63.71 -20.22 -1.78
C ILE A 2 62.93 -18.94 -2.16
N ARG A 3 61.57 -19.05 -2.28
CA ARG A 3 60.43 -18.27 -1.65
C ARG A 3 59.22 -18.10 -2.61
N ASN A 4 58.03 -18.67 -2.32
CA ASN A 4 56.86 -18.12 -1.57
C ASN A 4 56.17 -16.93 -2.30
N LEU A 5 54.86 -16.67 -2.35
CA LEU A 5 53.63 -17.13 -1.66
C LEU A 5 52.48 -16.15 -2.09
N PHE A 6 51.26 -16.65 -2.44
CA PHE A 6 49.89 -16.02 -2.36
C PHE A 6 49.63 -14.64 -3.04
N LEU A 7 48.43 -14.12 -3.38
CA LEU A 7 47.01 -14.35 -3.08
C LEU A 7 46.14 -13.60 -4.14
N LEU A 8 44.96 -14.17 -4.46
CA LEU A 8 43.62 -13.60 -4.83
C LEU A 8 43.49 -12.24 -5.55
N LEU A 9 42.63 -12.19 -6.60
CA LEU A 9 41.63 -11.12 -6.75
C LEU A 9 40.46 -11.56 -7.66
N VAL A 10 39.30 -11.85 -7.04
CA VAL A 10 38.04 -11.08 -7.06
C VAL A 10 37.17 -11.31 -8.32
N PHE A 11 36.13 -12.15 -8.16
CA PHE A 11 34.90 -12.01 -8.96
C PHE A 11 34.12 -10.83 -8.38
N SER A 12 34.14 -9.67 -9.06
CA SER A 12 33.19 -8.61 -8.75
C SER A 12 31.82 -9.08 -9.26
N ALA A 13 30.96 -9.55 -8.35
CA ALA A 13 29.54 -9.53 -8.64
C ALA A 13 29.16 -8.05 -8.74
N THR A 14 28.83 -7.59 -9.95
CA THR A 14 28.11 -6.34 -10.12
C THR A 14 26.78 -6.51 -9.40
N PHE A 15 26.68 -5.98 -8.18
CA PHE A 15 25.39 -5.68 -7.60
C PHE A 15 24.76 -4.66 -8.55
N MET A 16 23.79 -5.09 -9.36
CA MET A 16 22.80 -4.16 -9.85
C MET A 16 22.03 -3.76 -8.61
N SER A 17 22.42 -2.67 -7.96
CA SER A 17 21.47 -1.97 -7.11
C SER A 17 20.35 -1.57 -8.05
N ALA A 18 19.19 -2.22 -7.93
CA ALA A 18 17.99 -1.64 -8.48
C ALA A 18 17.93 -0.24 -7.87
N GLU A 19 18.03 0.78 -8.71
CA GLU A 19 17.78 2.16 -8.31
C GLU A 19 16.31 2.19 -7.90
N VAL A 20 16.07 1.97 -6.59
CA VAL A 20 14.78 2.26 -5.99
C VAL A 20 14.75 3.77 -5.95
N TRP A 21 14.06 4.37 -6.92
CA TRP A 21 13.81 5.80 -6.93
C TRP A 21 12.95 6.13 -5.73
N ALA A 22 13.59 6.42 -4.61
CA ALA A 22 13.01 7.17 -3.52
C ALA A 22 12.42 8.44 -4.15
N THR A 23 11.09 8.51 -4.24
CA THR A 23 10.40 9.76 -4.59
C THR A 23 10.67 10.77 -3.46
N VAL A 24 10.49 12.08 -3.65
CA VAL A 24 10.82 13.10 -2.64
C VAL A 24 9.53 13.73 -2.12
N LEU A 25 9.47 14.03 -0.82
CA LEU A 25 8.36 14.73 -0.17
C LEU A 25 7.99 16.06 -0.91
N PRO A 26 6.68 16.38 -1.05
CA PRO A 26 5.53 15.55 -0.73
C PRO A 26 5.31 14.46 -1.80
N PHE A 27 4.98 13.25 -1.37
CA PHE A 27 4.50 12.20 -2.27
C PHE A 27 3.01 12.37 -2.46
N ASN A 28 2.58 12.35 -3.72
CA ASN A 28 1.18 12.41 -4.08
C ASN A 28 0.97 11.52 -5.31
N GLU A 29 0.03 10.60 -5.20
CA GLU A 29 -0.39 9.73 -6.28
C GLU A 29 -1.92 9.77 -6.36
N ASN A 30 -2.43 10.07 -7.54
CA ASN A 30 -3.86 10.14 -7.85
C ASN A 30 -4.34 8.95 -8.70
N PHE A 31 -3.41 8.06 -9.07
CA PHE A 31 -3.59 6.81 -9.78
C PHE A 31 -4.18 6.94 -11.19
N ASP A 32 -4.26 8.15 -11.76
CA ASP A 32 -4.92 8.36 -13.05
C ASP A 32 -4.07 7.92 -14.24
N SER A 33 -2.75 8.08 -14.16
CA SER A 33 -1.81 7.72 -15.22
C SER A 33 -1.08 6.40 -14.98
N SER A 34 -0.94 5.98 -13.73
CA SER A 34 -0.19 4.79 -13.31
C SER A 34 -0.78 4.17 -12.05
N ASP A 35 -0.41 2.93 -11.78
CA ASP A 35 -0.71 2.23 -10.52
C ASP A 35 0.14 2.71 -9.33
N GLY A 36 0.96 3.74 -9.53
CA GLY A 36 1.89 4.30 -8.55
C GLY A 36 3.05 3.38 -8.18
N GLY A 37 3.27 2.30 -8.93
CA GLY A 37 4.21 1.24 -8.58
C GLY A 37 3.75 0.38 -7.40
N PHE A 38 2.48 0.47 -7.01
CA PHE A 38 1.91 -0.37 -5.96
C PHE A 38 1.89 -1.83 -6.42
N THR A 39 2.05 -2.74 -5.47
CA THR A 39 2.08 -4.18 -5.74
C THR A 39 1.06 -4.90 -4.87
N THR A 40 0.50 -5.98 -5.40
CA THR A 40 -0.48 -6.80 -4.69
C THR A 40 0.14 -8.09 -4.17
N THR A 41 -0.22 -8.48 -2.96
CA THR A 41 0.14 -9.78 -2.36
C THR A 41 -1.06 -10.41 -1.67
N GLY A 42 -0.90 -11.66 -1.23
CA GLY A 42 -1.99 -12.44 -0.63
C GLY A 42 -2.99 -12.94 -1.66
N SER A 43 -4.12 -13.45 -1.17
CA SER A 43 -5.20 -14.00 -1.99
C SER A 43 -6.38 -13.03 -2.01
N GLY A 44 -6.29 -11.99 -2.84
CA GLY A 44 -7.42 -11.07 -3.01
C GLY A 44 -7.53 -10.42 -4.38
N SER A 45 -8.61 -9.67 -4.57
CA SER A 45 -9.09 -9.14 -5.84
C SER A 45 -8.63 -7.72 -6.15
N TRP A 46 -7.63 -7.20 -5.44
CA TRP A 46 -7.05 -5.88 -5.68
C TRP A 46 -6.62 -5.70 -7.14
N LYS A 47 -7.10 -4.63 -7.77
CA LYS A 47 -6.77 -4.29 -9.16
C LYS A 47 -6.79 -2.79 -9.37
N TRP A 48 -5.82 -2.30 -10.15
CA TRP A 48 -5.79 -0.93 -10.64
C TRP A 48 -6.56 -0.79 -11.96
N GLY A 49 -7.45 0.20 -12.06
CA GLY A 49 -8.21 0.47 -13.28
C GLY A 49 -9.47 1.30 -13.06
N ASN A 50 -10.33 1.34 -14.07
CA ASN A 50 -11.59 2.07 -14.02
C ASN A 50 -12.65 1.26 -13.25
N PRO A 51 -13.19 1.77 -12.14
CA PRO A 51 -14.25 1.09 -11.40
C PRO A 51 -15.59 1.26 -12.11
N THR A 52 -16.38 0.20 -12.18
CA THR A 52 -17.81 0.23 -12.56
C THR A 52 -18.71 -0.29 -11.43
N SER A 53 -18.13 -0.78 -10.33
CA SER A 53 -18.79 -1.17 -9.08
C SER A 53 -18.46 -0.19 -7.95
N GLY A 54 -19.07 -0.41 -6.77
CA GLY A 54 -18.89 0.43 -5.60
C GLY A 54 -19.25 1.89 -5.87
N PRO A 55 -18.31 2.83 -5.79
CA PRO A 55 -18.58 4.24 -6.08
C PRO A 55 -18.87 4.52 -7.57
N GLY A 56 -18.61 3.57 -8.48
CA GLY A 56 -18.89 3.68 -9.91
C GLY A 56 -17.95 4.63 -10.69
N ALA A 57 -17.09 5.36 -10.00
CA ALA A 57 -16.03 6.20 -10.55
C ALA A 57 -14.91 6.39 -9.51
N ALA A 58 -13.68 6.64 -9.98
CA ALA A 58 -12.57 7.03 -9.12
C ALA A 58 -12.79 8.43 -8.52
N HIS A 59 -12.12 8.73 -7.41
CA HIS A 59 -12.25 10.03 -6.74
C HIS A 59 -11.70 11.21 -7.57
N SER A 60 -10.47 11.08 -8.10
CA SER A 60 -9.76 12.19 -8.77
C SER A 60 -9.91 12.23 -10.29
N GLY A 61 -10.12 11.08 -10.92
CA GLY A 61 -10.18 10.97 -12.38
C GLY A 61 -10.79 9.66 -12.85
N SER A 62 -10.02 8.82 -13.53
CA SER A 62 -10.54 7.62 -14.19
C SER A 62 -10.20 6.32 -13.49
N LYS A 63 -9.08 6.25 -12.77
CA LYS A 63 -8.57 4.98 -12.24
C LYS A 63 -8.33 5.01 -10.74
N VAL A 64 -8.44 3.85 -10.12
CA VAL A 64 -8.20 3.62 -8.70
C VAL A 64 -7.72 2.18 -8.46
N TRP A 65 -7.18 1.91 -7.29
CA TRP A 65 -7.01 0.55 -6.77
C TRP A 65 -8.29 0.11 -6.09
N ALA A 66 -8.81 -1.08 -6.40
CA ALA A 66 -9.99 -1.60 -5.73
C ALA A 66 -10.01 -3.12 -5.62
N THR A 67 -10.70 -3.65 -4.60
CA THR A 67 -11.05 -5.07 -4.49
C THR A 67 -12.22 -5.39 -5.43
N ASN A 68 -11.90 -5.87 -6.64
CA ASN A 68 -12.81 -6.05 -7.76
C ASN A 68 -13.43 -4.75 -8.32
N LEU A 69 -12.86 -4.24 -9.41
CA LEU A 69 -13.34 -3.03 -10.10
C LEU A 69 -14.72 -3.17 -10.75
N LEU A 70 -15.21 -4.40 -10.98
CA LEU A 70 -16.37 -4.67 -11.82
C LEU A 70 -17.53 -5.33 -11.06
N GLY A 71 -17.40 -5.53 -9.75
CA GLY A 71 -18.41 -6.17 -8.91
C GLY A 71 -18.00 -6.18 -7.44
N ASP A 72 -18.62 -7.06 -6.68
CA ASP A 72 -18.29 -7.27 -5.27
C ASP A 72 -17.03 -8.13 -5.12
N TYR A 73 -16.30 -7.97 -4.01
CA TYR A 73 -15.15 -8.83 -3.69
C TYR A 73 -15.59 -10.28 -3.40
N GLY A 74 -14.66 -11.23 -3.46
CA GLY A 74 -14.95 -12.65 -3.29
C GLY A 74 -14.93 -13.11 -1.83
N ASN A 75 -15.34 -14.36 -1.60
CA ASN A 75 -15.17 -14.99 -0.29
C ASN A 75 -13.70 -15.36 -0.07
N ASN A 76 -13.25 -15.41 1.19
CA ASN A 76 -11.90 -15.76 1.62
C ASN A 76 -10.82 -14.84 1.04
N GLU A 77 -11.14 -13.55 0.89
CA GLU A 77 -10.15 -12.54 0.57
C GLU A 77 -9.16 -12.44 1.73
N ASP A 78 -7.88 -12.39 1.37
CA ASP A 78 -6.76 -12.01 2.24
C ASP A 78 -5.78 -11.23 1.37
N GLY A 79 -6.30 -10.15 0.78
CA GLY A 79 -5.63 -9.37 -0.26
C GLY A 79 -5.03 -8.09 0.30
N VAL A 80 -3.82 -7.79 -0.14
CA VAL A 80 -3.10 -6.58 0.24
C VAL A 80 -2.62 -5.85 -1.02
N VAL A 81 -2.75 -4.53 -1.06
CA VAL A 81 -2.03 -3.67 -2.00
C VAL A 81 -1.07 -2.75 -1.23
N THR A 82 0.20 -2.75 -1.63
CA THR A 82 1.30 -2.10 -0.90
C THR A 82 2.04 -1.11 -1.79
N SER A 83 2.33 0.08 -1.27
CA SER A 83 3.12 1.10 -1.96
C SER A 83 4.56 0.66 -2.22
N PRO A 84 5.27 1.30 -3.17
CA PRO A 84 6.72 1.36 -3.13
C PRO A 84 7.24 1.91 -1.79
N MET A 85 8.55 1.78 -1.58
CA MET A 85 9.23 2.49 -0.50
C MET A 85 9.32 3.99 -0.82
N TYR A 86 9.01 4.81 0.19
CA TYR A 86 9.09 6.25 0.12
C TYR A 86 10.17 6.77 1.07
N ASP A 87 10.98 7.71 0.58
CA ASP A 87 11.97 8.39 1.40
C ASP A 87 11.39 9.64 2.07
N LEU A 88 11.06 9.48 3.36
CA LEU A 88 10.53 10.54 4.20
C LEU A 88 11.60 11.20 5.08
N THR A 89 12.90 10.93 4.85
CA THR A 89 13.99 11.44 5.71
C THR A 89 14.08 12.97 5.72
N GLY A 90 13.61 13.64 4.67
CA GLY A 90 13.46 15.11 4.63
C GLY A 90 12.48 15.67 5.68
N GLY A 91 11.66 14.81 6.30
CA GLY A 91 10.75 15.12 7.40
C GLY A 91 11.32 14.89 8.80
N ALA A 92 12.61 14.55 8.94
CA ALA A 92 13.20 14.22 10.25
C ALA A 92 12.92 15.30 11.32
N GLY A 93 12.55 14.86 12.52
CA GLY A 93 12.18 15.74 13.64
C GLY A 93 10.78 16.36 13.54
N LYS A 94 9.94 15.89 12.60
CA LYS A 94 8.57 16.36 12.40
C LYS A 94 7.61 15.18 12.32
N SER A 95 6.36 15.41 12.73
CA SER A 95 5.27 14.48 12.45
C SER A 95 5.02 14.34 10.96
N ILE A 96 4.67 13.13 10.53
CA ILE A 96 4.33 12.81 9.15
C ILE A 96 2.81 12.83 9.00
N VAL A 97 2.31 13.59 8.02
CA VAL A 97 0.88 13.58 7.66
C VAL A 97 0.67 12.53 6.59
N VAL A 98 -0.19 11.56 6.86
CA VAL A 98 -0.63 10.57 5.87
C VAL A 98 -2.11 10.80 5.59
N SER A 99 -2.45 11.03 4.33
CA SER A 99 -3.83 11.24 3.88
C SER A 99 -4.11 10.38 2.65
N TRP A 100 -5.32 9.82 2.59
CA TRP A 100 -5.82 9.07 1.44
C TRP A 100 -7.32 9.29 1.30
N TRP A 101 -7.84 9.09 0.09
CA TRP A 101 -9.27 8.99 -0.16
C TRP A 101 -9.66 7.52 -0.20
N GLN A 102 -10.82 7.19 0.33
CA GLN A 102 -11.35 5.82 0.27
C GLN A 102 -12.85 5.78 0.05
N PHE A 103 -13.33 4.68 -0.52
CA PHE A 103 -14.69 4.17 -0.37
C PHE A 103 -14.57 2.76 0.23
N LEU A 104 -15.32 2.46 1.30
CA LEU A 104 -15.25 1.15 1.94
C LEU A 104 -16.65 0.65 2.32
N THR A 105 -17.05 -0.45 1.70
CA THR A 105 -18.27 -1.20 2.04
C THR A 105 -17.96 -2.68 2.09
N THR A 106 -18.13 -3.30 3.26
CA THR A 106 -17.92 -4.74 3.48
C THR A 106 -19.14 -5.39 4.13
N GLU A 107 -19.16 -6.72 4.24
CA GLU A 107 -20.11 -7.42 5.09
C GLU A 107 -19.93 -6.99 6.56
N SER A 108 -21.01 -6.47 7.15
CA SER A 108 -20.98 -5.87 8.47
C SER A 108 -20.70 -6.91 9.56
N GLY A 109 -19.53 -6.82 10.19
CA GLY A 109 -19.14 -7.67 11.32
C GLY A 109 -18.36 -8.93 10.93
N TYR A 110 -18.20 -9.20 9.64
CA TYR A 110 -17.54 -10.41 9.12
C TYR A 110 -16.29 -10.07 8.31
N ASP A 111 -16.38 -9.02 7.51
CA ASP A 111 -15.34 -8.64 6.56
C ASP A 111 -14.75 -7.28 6.92
N TYR A 112 -13.45 -7.10 6.70
CA TYR A 112 -12.72 -5.97 7.26
C TYR A 112 -11.76 -5.31 6.28
N GLY A 113 -11.82 -3.98 6.22
CA GLY A 113 -10.79 -3.13 5.62
C GLY A 113 -9.83 -2.58 6.68
N LYS A 114 -8.54 -2.50 6.33
CA LYS A 114 -7.48 -1.89 7.17
C LYS A 114 -6.51 -1.07 6.32
N VAL A 115 -5.90 -0.06 6.93
CA VAL A 115 -4.73 0.65 6.39
C VAL A 115 -3.62 0.57 7.41
N GLU A 116 -2.44 0.19 6.94
CA GLU A 116 -1.27 -0.04 7.77
C GLU A 116 -0.05 0.66 7.18
N VAL A 117 0.89 1.03 8.03
CA VAL A 117 2.16 1.66 7.65
C VAL A 117 3.34 0.89 8.20
N SER A 118 4.48 1.02 7.54
CA SER A 118 5.76 0.46 7.97
C SER A 118 6.83 1.53 7.91
N ASN A 119 7.71 1.56 8.91
CA ASN A 119 8.92 2.38 8.94
C ASN A 119 10.21 1.55 8.81
N ASN A 120 10.11 0.27 8.41
CA ASN A 120 11.24 -0.64 8.28
C ASN A 120 11.14 -1.53 7.04
N GLY A 121 10.68 -0.95 5.92
CA GLY A 121 10.64 -1.64 4.63
C GLY A 121 9.74 -2.89 4.62
N GLY A 122 8.67 -2.87 5.41
CA GLY A 122 7.70 -3.96 5.48
C GLY A 122 8.03 -5.08 6.46
N GLY A 123 9.09 -4.94 7.28
CA GLY A 123 9.44 -5.89 8.33
C GLY A 123 8.39 -5.99 9.44
N SER A 124 7.73 -4.87 9.78
CA SER A 124 6.57 -4.81 10.66
C SER A 124 5.60 -3.73 10.20
N TRP A 125 4.33 -3.87 10.59
CA TRP A 125 3.23 -3.02 10.15
C TRP A 125 2.40 -2.55 11.35
N GLU A 126 2.09 -1.26 11.40
CA GLU A 126 1.18 -0.65 12.37
C GLU A 126 -0.14 -0.29 11.69
N THR A 127 -1.26 -0.69 12.29
CA THR A 127 -2.60 -0.30 11.80
C THR A 127 -2.90 1.15 12.18
N ILE A 128 -3.04 2.01 11.17
CA ILE A 128 -3.38 3.43 11.34
C ILE A 128 -4.86 3.72 11.05
N PHE A 129 -5.54 2.76 10.41
CA PHE A 129 -6.99 2.80 10.22
C PHE A 129 -7.59 1.40 10.25
N GLY A 130 -8.67 1.26 11.00
CA GLY A 130 -9.42 0.01 11.11
C GLY A 130 -8.87 -0.96 12.18
N PRO A 131 -9.28 -2.24 12.15
CA PRO A 131 -10.27 -2.81 11.22
C PRO A 131 -11.62 -2.07 11.25
N ARG A 132 -12.22 -1.92 10.08
CA ARG A 132 -13.59 -1.43 9.91
C ARG A 132 -14.39 -2.39 9.04
N SER A 133 -15.68 -2.51 9.33
CA SER A 133 -16.62 -3.34 8.58
C SER A 133 -17.91 -2.58 8.30
N GLY A 134 -18.72 -3.11 7.38
CA GLY A 134 -19.96 -2.47 6.95
C GLY A 134 -19.72 -1.28 6.02
N VAL A 135 -20.67 -0.34 5.99
CA VAL A 135 -20.53 0.92 5.25
C VAL A 135 -19.72 1.91 6.09
N VAL A 136 -18.58 2.35 5.56
CA VAL A 136 -17.67 3.27 6.25
C VAL A 136 -17.64 4.60 5.51
N GLY A 137 -18.26 5.62 6.11
CA GLY A 137 -18.41 6.94 5.48
C GLY A 137 -19.60 7.01 4.51
N SER A 138 -19.71 8.12 3.78
CA SER A 138 -20.75 8.35 2.77
C SER A 138 -20.09 8.64 1.42
N GLY A 139 -19.93 7.61 0.59
CA GLY A 139 -19.19 7.73 -0.67
C GLY A 139 -17.69 7.85 -0.45
N TRP A 140 -17.00 8.57 -1.34
CA TRP A 140 -15.58 8.87 -1.18
C TRP A 140 -15.35 9.78 0.04
N ASN A 141 -14.52 9.32 0.98
CA ASN A 141 -14.17 10.08 2.18
C ASN A 141 -12.65 10.14 2.37
N GLN A 142 -12.14 11.34 2.64
CA GLN A 142 -10.72 11.53 2.96
C GLN A 142 -10.45 11.09 4.39
N GLN A 143 -9.39 10.34 4.58
CA GLN A 143 -8.80 10.04 5.89
C GLN A 143 -7.51 10.81 6.04
N THR A 144 -7.16 11.15 7.28
CA THR A 144 -5.89 11.79 7.62
C THR A 144 -5.45 11.33 8.98
N VAL A 145 -4.20 10.86 9.06
CA VAL A 145 -3.56 10.42 10.28
C VAL A 145 -2.24 11.17 10.44
N LEU A 146 -1.96 11.60 11.67
CA LEU A 146 -0.66 12.12 12.06
C LEU A 146 0.16 10.98 12.64
N LEU A 147 1.27 10.66 12.00
CA LEU A 147 2.28 9.74 12.53
C LEU A 147 3.35 10.56 13.24
N ASP A 148 3.94 9.97 14.28
CA ASP A 148 5.09 10.59 14.95
C ASP A 148 6.34 10.56 14.04
N GLU A 149 7.39 11.24 14.50
CA GLU A 149 8.62 11.44 13.74
C GLU A 149 9.41 10.15 13.45
N THR A 150 9.10 9.01 14.12
CA THR A 150 9.76 7.72 13.87
C THR A 150 9.43 7.14 12.49
N TYR A 151 8.46 7.72 11.78
CA TYR A 151 8.12 7.37 10.41
C TYR A 151 8.86 8.20 9.34
N ALA A 152 9.69 9.18 9.74
CA ALA A 152 10.55 9.95 8.83
C ALA A 152 11.79 9.14 8.38
N VAL A 153 11.56 8.01 7.71
CA VAL A 153 12.57 7.03 7.30
C VAL A 153 12.69 6.93 5.77
N SER A 154 13.76 6.31 5.27
CA SER A 154 13.97 6.10 3.82
C SER A 154 13.13 4.96 3.23
N GLU A 155 12.56 4.12 4.08
CA GLU A 155 11.87 2.86 3.71
C GLU A 155 10.42 2.86 4.22
N PHE A 156 9.76 4.02 4.19
CA PHE A 156 8.37 4.12 4.59
C PHE A 156 7.47 3.42 3.56
N GLN A 157 6.48 2.68 4.02
CA GLN A 157 5.45 2.10 3.16
C GLN A 157 4.07 2.24 3.78
N ILE A 158 3.05 2.26 2.93
CA ILE A 158 1.65 2.16 3.28
C ILE A 158 1.02 0.99 2.54
N ARG A 159 0.10 0.27 3.19
CA ARG A 159 -0.67 -0.81 2.56
C ARG A 159 -2.14 -0.76 2.94
N PHE A 160 -2.95 -1.32 2.06
CA PHE A 160 -4.39 -1.44 2.21
C PHE A 160 -4.75 -2.91 2.15
N THR A 161 -5.55 -3.37 3.10
CA THR A 161 -5.87 -4.78 3.29
C THR A 161 -7.39 -4.96 3.32
N LEU A 162 -7.89 -5.98 2.63
CA LEU A 162 -9.26 -6.46 2.78
C LEU A 162 -9.23 -7.95 3.09
N THR A 163 -9.93 -8.34 4.15
CA THR A 163 -10.15 -9.73 4.52
C THR A 163 -11.63 -10.05 4.50
N SER A 164 -12.02 -11.21 3.95
CA SER A 164 -13.40 -11.69 3.99
C SER A 164 -13.54 -13.11 4.50
N ASP A 165 -14.72 -13.42 5.03
CA ASP A 165 -15.08 -14.75 5.49
C ASP A 165 -15.51 -15.68 4.32
N THR A 166 -16.15 -16.80 4.63
CA THR A 166 -16.53 -17.81 3.64
C THR A 166 -17.79 -17.47 2.83
N THR A 167 -18.53 -16.41 3.14
CA THR A 167 -19.85 -16.13 2.57
C THR A 167 -20.12 -14.65 2.36
N GLY A 168 -20.60 -14.29 1.17
CA GLY A 168 -21.06 -12.93 0.92
C GLY A 168 -19.90 -11.99 0.56
N GLY A 169 -20.20 -11.07 -0.34
CA GLY A 169 -19.30 -10.01 -0.74
C GLY A 169 -20.08 -8.72 -0.82
N ALA A 170 -19.39 -7.61 -0.63
CA ALA A 170 -19.92 -6.28 -0.92
C ALA A 170 -18.98 -5.57 -1.86
N SER A 171 -19.24 -4.29 -2.15
CA SER A 171 -18.48 -3.60 -3.18
C SER A 171 -16.98 -3.48 -2.85
N GLY A 172 -16.60 -3.48 -1.58
CA GLY A 172 -15.22 -3.59 -1.13
C GLY A 172 -14.54 -2.27 -0.81
N PHE A 173 -13.22 -2.27 -1.00
CA PHE A 173 -12.32 -1.16 -0.71
C PHE A 173 -11.82 -0.56 -2.04
N TYR A 174 -12.00 0.75 -2.19
CA TYR A 174 -11.50 1.61 -3.27
C TYR A 174 -10.74 2.79 -2.66
#